data_AF-A0A8T4DCD7-F1
#
_entry.id   AF-A0A8T4DCD7-F1
#
_cell.length_a   1.000
_cell.length_b   1.000
_cell.length_c   1.000
_cell.angle_alpha   90.00
_cell.angle_beta   90.00
_cell.angle_gamma   90.00
#
_symmetry.space_group_name_H-M   'P 1'
#
loop_
_entity.id
_entity.type
_entity.pdbx_description
1 polymer ?
#
loop_
_entity_poly.entity_id
_entity_poly.type
_entity_poly.pdbx_seq_one_letter_code
_entity_poly.pdbx_strand_id
1 'polypeptide(L)'
;MRRNITVFADGCIHLIRTINLKEVDVAFGWNVFALMHPATIQAVELPRELQIRRSTAAGMFTFAASLAEAEEVLAFLRTDEARAVYRKYGWEL
;
A
#
# COMPACT_ATOMS: atom_id res chain seq x y z
N MET A 1 13.64 8.83 22.80
CA MET A 1 12.66 7.72 22.93
C MET A 1 11.35 8.18 22.31
N ARG A 2 10.73 7.42 21.40
CA ARG A 2 9.48 7.82 20.71
C ARG A 2 8.27 7.41 21.55
N ARG A 3 7.97 8.18 22.61
CA ARG A 3 6.99 7.84 23.66
C ARG A 3 5.59 7.48 23.15
N ASN A 4 5.19 8.01 22.00
CA ASN A 4 3.85 7.81 21.43
C ASN A 4 3.79 6.65 20.42
N ILE A 5 4.89 5.96 20.15
CA ILE A 5 4.89 4.76 19.31
C ILE A 5 4.80 3.55 20.24
N THR A 6 3.61 2.98 20.33
CA THR A 6 3.30 1.85 21.22
C THR A 6 3.35 0.51 20.52
N VAL A 7 3.20 0.48 19.19
CA VAL A 7 3.17 -0.73 18.37
C VAL A 7 4.04 -0.56 17.13
N PHE A 8 4.80 -1.60 16.80
CA PHE A 8 5.51 -1.76 15.53
C PHE A 8 4.88 -2.95 14.78
N ALA A 9 4.03 -2.65 13.79
CA ALA A 9 3.40 -3.68 12.98
C ALA A 9 4.43 -4.35 12.05
N ASP A 10 4.33 -5.66 11.90
CA ASP A 10 5.15 -6.50 11.01
C ASP A 10 4.58 -6.61 9.58
N GLY A 11 3.35 -6.13 9.37
CA GLY A 11 2.71 -6.10 8.07
C GLY A 11 1.41 -5.31 8.04
N CYS A 12 0.85 -5.16 6.84
CA CYS A 12 -0.39 -4.42 6.60
C CYS A 12 -1.60 -5.01 7.35
N ILE A 13 -1.70 -6.33 7.47
CA ILE A 13 -2.80 -7.00 8.18
C ILE A 13 -2.75 -6.68 9.69
N HIS A 14 -1.56 -6.75 10.29
CA HIS A 14 -1.37 -6.40 11.70
C HIS A 14 -1.73 -4.93 11.95
N LEU A 15 -1.27 -4.01 11.11
CA LEU A 15 -1.60 -2.59 11.21
C LEU A 15 -3.12 -2.37 11.21
N ILE A 16 -3.84 -2.96 10.24
CA ILE A 16 -5.30 -2.84 10.11
C ILE A 16 -6.02 -3.42 11.34
N ARG A 17 -5.58 -4.58 11.83
CA ARG A 17 -6.14 -5.21 13.03
C ARG A 17 -6.03 -4.28 14.24
N THR A 18 -4.85 -3.72 14.48
CA THR A 18 -4.58 -2.85 15.63
C THR A 18 -5.44 -1.57 15.61
N ILE A 19 -5.69 -0.99 14.44
CA ILE A 19 -6.63 0.13 14.27
C ILE A 19 -8.06 -0.31 14.59
N ASN A 20 -8.52 -1.40 13.96
CA ASN A 20 -9.90 -1.87 14.09
C ASN A 20 -10.25 -2.31 15.53
N LEU A 21 -9.29 -2.88 16.25
CA LEU A 21 -9.42 -3.26 17.66
C LEU A 21 -9.22 -2.08 18.62
N LYS A 22 -8.94 -0.87 18.10
CA LYS A 22 -8.68 0.35 18.88
C LYS A 22 -7.53 0.19 19.88
N GLU A 23 -6.52 -0.61 19.52
CA GLU A 23 -5.28 -0.76 20.28
C GLU A 23 -4.39 0.50 20.17
N VAL A 24 -4.61 1.32 19.14
CA VAL A 24 -3.96 2.62 18.91
C VAL A 24 -4.98 3.66 18.45
N ASP A 25 -4.71 4.94 18.71
CA ASP A 25 -5.54 6.05 18.21
C ASP A 25 -5.27 6.36 16.73
N VAL A 26 -4.01 6.20 16.32
CA VAL A 26 -3.51 6.53 14.97
C VAL A 26 -2.52 5.48 14.51
N ALA A 27 -2.56 5.17 13.23
CA ALA A 27 -1.56 4.34 12.56
C ALA A 27 -1.04 5.05 11.31
N PHE A 28 0.25 4.88 11.03
CA PHE A 28 0.87 5.40 9.81
C PHE A 28 0.82 4.33 8.71
N GLY A 29 0.29 4.70 7.54
CA GLY A 29 0.16 3.81 6.40
C GLY A 29 0.02 4.57 5.09
N TRP A 30 -0.21 3.82 4.01
CA TRP A 30 -0.44 4.37 2.68
C TRP A 30 -1.89 4.80 2.47
N ASN A 31 -2.11 5.78 1.60
CA ASN A 31 -3.43 6.28 1.21
C ASN A 31 -4.43 5.17 0.82
N VAL A 32 -3.94 4.07 0.23
CA VAL A 32 -4.78 2.91 -0.15
C VAL A 32 -5.51 2.25 1.02
N PHE A 33 -5.05 2.40 2.27
CA PHE A 33 -5.73 1.80 3.43
C PHE A 33 -7.15 2.35 3.63
N ALA A 34 -7.40 3.62 3.25
CA ALA A 34 -8.74 4.20 3.29
C ALA A 34 -9.73 3.48 2.36
N LEU A 35 -9.23 2.87 1.29
CA LEU A 35 -10.05 2.17 0.30
C LEU A 35 -10.39 0.73 0.72
N MET A 36 -9.58 0.12 1.59
CA MET A 36 -9.78 -1.28 2.00
C MET A 36 -10.82 -1.44 3.11
N HIS A 37 -10.87 -0.52 4.07
CA HIS A 37 -11.85 -0.57 5.17
C HIS A 37 -12.50 0.81 5.42
N PRO A 38 -13.21 1.38 4.43
CA PRO A 38 -13.73 2.75 4.51
C PRO A 38 -14.75 2.96 5.65
N ALA A 39 -15.38 1.88 6.14
CA ALA A 39 -16.34 1.94 7.24
C ALA A 39 -15.66 2.12 8.62
N THR A 40 -14.38 1.74 8.75
CA THR A 40 -13.69 1.71 10.05
C THR A 40 -12.38 2.50 10.07
N ILE A 41 -11.86 2.88 8.90
CA ILE A 41 -10.61 3.62 8.76
C ILE A 41 -10.89 4.94 8.05
N GLN A 42 -10.58 6.03 8.75
CA GLN A 42 -10.53 7.37 8.15
C GLN A 42 -9.07 7.71 7.83
N ALA A 43 -8.77 8.03 6.57
CA ALA A 43 -7.47 8.56 6.20
C ALA A 43 -7.39 10.06 6.51
N VAL A 44 -6.28 10.46 7.12
CA VAL A 44 -5.89 11.86 7.30
C VAL A 44 -4.55 12.04 6.58
N GLU A 45 -4.56 12.84 5.52
CA GLU A 45 -3.35 13.17 4.77
C GLU A 45 -2.39 13.99 5.63
N LEU A 46 -1.11 13.62 5.60
CA LEU A 46 -0.06 14.41 6.23
C LEU A 46 0.17 15.72 5.44
N PRO A 47 0.65 16.79 6.09
CA PRO A 47 1.19 17.96 5.40
C PRO A 47 2.21 17.55 4.33
N ARG A 48 2.20 18.23 3.19
CA ARG A 48 2.95 17.82 1.99
C ARG A 48 4.45 17.63 2.25
N GLU A 49 5.02 18.47 3.12
CA GLU A 49 6.41 18.45 3.56
C GLU A 49 6.78 17.25 4.44
N LEU A 50 5.78 16.58 5.03
CA LEU A 50 5.94 15.37 5.85
C LEU A 50 5.58 14.08 5.09
N GLN A 51 4.99 14.20 3.90
CA GLN A 51 4.60 13.03 3.11
C GLN A 51 5.82 12.27 2.61
N ILE A 52 5.81 10.95 2.82
CA ILE A 52 6.81 10.05 2.27
C ILE A 52 6.25 9.42 1.00
N ARG A 53 7.01 9.51 -0.09
CA ARG A 53 6.69 8.85 -1.36
C ARG A 53 7.54 7.60 -1.53
N ARG A 54 6.91 6.49 -1.91
CA ARG A 54 7.57 5.22 -2.18
C ARG A 54 7.00 4.61 -3.45
N SER A 55 7.87 4.04 -4.27
CA SER A 55 7.48 3.21 -5.39
C SER A 55 7.18 1.79 -4.94
N THR A 56 6.37 1.09 -5.73
CA THR A 56 6.22 -0.37 -5.64
C THR A 56 6.77 -0.97 -6.93
N ALA A 57 7.52 -2.06 -6.80
CA ALA A 57 8.10 -2.77 -7.92
C ALA A 57 7.39 -4.10 -8.13
N ALA A 58 7.22 -4.47 -9.39
CA ALA A 58 6.85 -5.82 -9.79
C ALA A 58 8.08 -6.48 -10.44
N GLY A 59 8.30 -7.75 -10.12
CA GLY A 59 9.42 -8.51 -10.64
C GLY A 59 9.05 -9.98 -10.76
N MET A 60 9.83 -10.71 -11.54
CA MET A 60 9.67 -12.14 -11.78
C MET A 60 10.87 -12.88 -11.16
N PHE A 61 10.59 -14.01 -10.53
CA PHE A 61 11.65 -14.92 -10.10
C PHE A 61 12.31 -15.59 -11.32
N THR A 62 13.64 -15.67 -11.32
CA THR A 62 14.39 -16.31 -12.42
C THR A 62 14.08 -17.80 -12.58
N PHE A 63 13.48 -18.42 -11.57
CA PHE A 63 13.09 -19.83 -11.53
C PHE A 63 11.56 -20.03 -11.61
N ALA A 64 10.79 -19.02 -12.00
CA ALA A 64 9.35 -19.17 -12.17
C ALA A 64 9.06 -20.27 -13.22
N ALA A 65 8.05 -21.10 -12.96
CA ALA A 65 7.71 -22.22 -13.84
C ALA A 65 7.20 -21.78 -15.23
N SER A 66 6.65 -20.57 -15.29
CA SER A 66 5.96 -20.00 -16.45
C SER A 66 6.51 -18.60 -16.73
N LEU A 67 7.74 -18.54 -17.28
CA LEU A 67 8.45 -17.28 -17.50
C LEU A 67 7.75 -16.41 -18.55
N ALA A 68 7.26 -17.00 -19.65
CA ALA A 68 6.61 -16.28 -20.73
C ALA A 68 5.33 -15.59 -20.24
N GLU A 69 4.50 -16.30 -19.49
CA GLU A 69 3.25 -15.78 -18.93
C GLU A 69 3.51 -14.70 -17.87
N ALA A 70 4.56 -14.87 -17.06
CA ALA A 70 4.95 -13.84 -16.11
C ALA A 70 5.47 -12.57 -16.81
N GLU A 71 6.19 -12.70 -17.93
CA GLU A 71 6.57 -11.56 -18.77
C GLU A 71 5.36 -10.84 -19.37
N GLU A 72 4.35 -11.58 -19.82
CA GLU A 72 3.08 -11.02 -20.31
C GLU A 72 2.38 -10.20 -19.23
N VAL A 73 2.33 -10.68 -17.98
CA VAL A 73 1.78 -9.91 -16.85
C VAL A 73 2.58 -8.64 -16.61
N LEU A 74 3.92 -8.72 -16.58
CA LEU A 74 4.76 -7.53 -16.40
C LEU A 74 4.63 -6.54 -17.57
N ALA A 75 4.38 -7.02 -18.79
CA ALA A 75 4.04 -6.17 -19.93
C ALA A 75 2.68 -5.50 -19.74
N PHE A 76 1.66 -6.24 -19.32
CA PHE A 76 0.33 -5.70 -19.05
C PHE A 76 0.36 -4.58 -18.00
N LEU A 77 1.09 -4.74 -16.89
CA LEU A 77 1.19 -3.72 -15.83
C LEU A 77 1.76 -2.37 -16.31
N ARG A 78 2.41 -2.33 -17.50
CA ARG A 78 2.97 -1.12 -18.10
C ARG A 78 2.03 -0.44 -19.12
N THR A 79 0.89 -1.07 -19.43
CA THR A 79 -0.10 -0.52 -20.38
C THR A 79 -0.85 0.68 -19.78
N ASP A 80 -1.43 1.51 -20.65
CA ASP A 80 -2.27 2.63 -20.20
C ASP A 80 -3.54 2.17 -19.48
N GLU A 81 -4.05 0.97 -19.83
CA GLU A 81 -5.16 0.32 -19.14
C GLU A 81 -4.81 0.03 -17.68
N ALA A 82 -3.70 -0.68 -17.42
CA ALA A 82 -3.25 -0.96 -16.06
C ALA A 82 -2.93 0.32 -15.29
N ARG A 83 -2.31 1.30 -15.95
CA ARG A 83 -2.04 2.64 -15.40
C ARG A 83 -3.31 3.40 -15.01
N ALA A 84 -4.39 3.27 -15.76
CA ALA A 84 -5.68 3.86 -15.39
C ALA A 84 -6.21 3.28 -14.07
N VAL A 85 -6.01 1.97 -13.85
CA VAL A 85 -6.35 1.32 -12.59
C VAL A 85 -5.50 1.86 -11.43
N TYR A 86 -4.19 1.99 -11.62
CA TYR A 86 -3.31 2.60 -10.62
C TYR A 86 -3.77 4.01 -10.22
N ARG A 87 -4.05 4.89 -11.20
CA ARG A 87 -4.56 6.24 -10.93
C ARG A 87 -5.90 6.22 -10.17
N LYS A 88 -6.82 5.32 -10.54
CA LYS A 88 -8.12 5.16 -9.87
C LYS A 88 -7.97 4.90 -8.37
N TYR A 89 -6.92 4.19 -7.96
CA TYR A 89 -6.63 3.88 -6.56
C TYR A 89 -5.62 4.84 -5.91
N GLY A 90 -5.35 6.00 -6.53
CA GLY A 90 -4.53 7.06 -5.95
C GLY A 90 -3.02 6.84 -6.04
N TRP A 91 -2.56 6.01 -6.96
CA TRP A 91 -1.13 5.88 -7.26
C TRP A 91 -0.66 7.01 -8.18
N GLU A 92 0.53 7.53 -7.88
CA GLU A 92 1.29 8.38 -8.81
C GLU A 92 2.05 7.50 -9.81
N LEU A 93 2.11 7.89 -11.08
CA LEU A 93 2.75 7.16 -12.18
C LEU A 93 3.92 7.94 -12.79
#